data_AF-A0A818Y0W7-F1
#
_entry.id   AF-A0A818Y0W7-F1
#
_cell.length_a   1.000
_cell.length_b   1.000
_cell.length_c   1.000
_cell.angle_alpha   90.00
_cell.angle_beta   90.00
_cell.angle_gamma   90.00
#
_symmetry.space_group_name_H-M   'P 1'
#
loop_
_entity.id
_entity.type
_entity.pdbx_description
1 polymer ?
#
loop_
_entity_poly.entity_id
_entity_poly.type
_entity_poly.pdbx_seq_one_letter_code
_entity_poly.pdbx_strand_id
1 'polypeptide(L)'
;MCRWWHAPEMIISPEHCNKKVDIWSVGCIMAELIVRQPLFPGTSQSDQLTKIFDITGTPDSKTLDEMNMPLGVRQYFETLSLKPKQDYEKLFGYKYNQDSETPVSGVSSQGVILLDRLLSLNHCMRPTAEELLS
;
A
#
# COMPACT_ATOMS: atom_id res chain seq x y z
N MET A 1 1.38 -20.45 -0.77
CA MET A 1 0.20 -19.64 -1.13
C MET A 1 0.66 -18.22 -1.43
N CYS A 2 0.21 -17.63 -2.52
CA CYS A 2 0.62 -16.30 -2.97
C CYS A 2 0.00 -15.22 -2.03
N ARG A 3 0.82 -14.34 -1.44
CA ARG A 3 0.40 -13.32 -0.45
C ARG A 3 0.47 -11.89 -0.98
N TRP A 4 0.64 -11.73 -2.30
CA TRP A 4 1.03 -10.44 -2.90
C TRP A 4 -0.01 -9.33 -2.72
N TRP A 5 -1.27 -9.69 -2.49
CA TRP A 5 -2.38 -8.75 -2.31
C TRP A 5 -2.88 -8.67 -0.86
N HIS A 6 -2.24 -9.34 0.10
CA HIS A 6 -2.63 -9.26 1.51
C HIS A 6 -2.23 -7.91 2.11
N ALA A 7 -3.17 -7.30 2.82
CA ALA A 7 -2.94 -6.08 3.60
C ALA A 7 -1.92 -6.33 4.74
N PRO A 8 -1.14 -5.32 5.14
CA PRO A 8 -0.12 -5.47 6.18
C PRO A 8 -0.70 -5.95 7.51
N GLU A 9 -1.88 -5.46 7.91
CA GLU A 9 -2.56 -5.89 9.13
C GLU A 9 -2.93 -7.38 9.12
N MET A 10 -3.27 -7.96 7.96
CA MET A 10 -3.56 -9.39 7.81
C MET A 10 -2.32 -10.26 8.01
N ILE A 11 -1.12 -9.69 7.86
CA ILE A 11 0.14 -10.40 8.05
C ILE A 11 0.62 -10.24 9.49
N ILE A 12 0.42 -9.05 10.07
CA ILE A 12 0.94 -8.67 11.38
C ILE A 12 0.01 -9.11 12.52
N SER A 13 -1.29 -8.91 12.36
CA SER A 13 -2.29 -9.15 13.39
C SER A 13 -3.65 -9.50 12.74
N PRO A 14 -3.79 -10.74 12.24
CA PRO A 14 -5.00 -11.21 11.57
C PRO A 14 -6.29 -11.00 12.39
N GLU A 15 -6.19 -11.10 13.71
CA GLU A 15 -7.30 -10.93 14.65
C GLU A 15 -7.81 -9.48 14.78
N HIS A 16 -7.04 -8.48 14.33
CA HIS A 16 -7.42 -7.06 14.33
C HIS A 16 -7.78 -6.53 12.93
N CYS A 17 -7.96 -7.42 11.95
CA CYS A 17 -8.29 -7.04 10.59
C CYS A 17 -9.77 -6.68 10.43
N ASN A 18 -10.06 -5.74 9.53
CA ASN A 18 -11.41 -5.30 9.22
C ASN A 18 -11.73 -5.51 7.74
N LYS A 19 -12.96 -5.17 7.31
CA LYS A 19 -13.39 -5.33 5.90
C LYS A 19 -12.61 -4.47 4.90
N LYS A 20 -11.82 -3.47 5.34
CA LYS A 20 -11.02 -2.60 4.46
C LYS A 20 -9.70 -3.26 4.00
N VAL A 21 -9.46 -4.52 4.35
CA VAL A 21 -8.37 -5.33 3.77
C VAL A 21 -8.58 -5.56 2.27
N ASP A 22 -9.83 -5.66 1.81
CA ASP A 22 -10.15 -5.83 0.38
C ASP A 22 -9.80 -4.58 -0.43
N ILE A 23 -9.94 -3.39 0.18
CA ILE A 23 -9.58 -2.09 -0.44
C ILE A 23 -8.08 -2.03 -0.73
N TRP A 24 -7.25 -2.58 0.16
CA TRP A 24 -5.82 -2.72 -0.08
C TRP A 24 -5.52 -3.64 -1.25
N SER A 25 -6.20 -4.79 -1.34
CA SER A 25 -6.04 -5.72 -2.45
C SER A 25 -6.40 -5.06 -3.79
N VAL A 26 -7.46 -4.24 -3.83
CA VAL A 26 -7.82 -3.43 -5.02
C VAL A 26 -6.70 -2.46 -5.38
N GLY A 27 -6.10 -1.77 -4.41
CA GLY A 27 -4.94 -0.91 -4.64
C GLY A 27 -3.75 -1.66 -5.23
N CYS A 28 -3.46 -2.86 -4.72
CA CYS A 28 -2.39 -3.72 -5.25
C CYS A 28 -2.65 -4.12 -6.71
N ILE A 29 -3.89 -4.51 -7.04
CA ILE A 29 -4.30 -4.89 -8.39
C ILE A 29 -4.22 -3.67 -9.32
N MET A 30 -4.72 -2.51 -8.90
CA MET A 30 -4.67 -1.28 -9.69
C MET A 30 -3.21 -0.90 -10.02
N ALA A 31 -2.32 -0.96 -9.04
CA ALA A 31 -0.90 -0.71 -9.25
C ALA A 31 -0.28 -1.75 -10.19
N GLU A 32 -0.59 -3.03 -10.02
CA GLU A 32 -0.13 -4.12 -10.88
C GLU A 32 -0.57 -3.95 -12.34
N LEU A 33 -1.79 -3.45 -12.59
CA LEU A 33 -2.25 -3.11 -13.94
C LEU A 33 -1.43 -1.98 -14.58
N ILE A 34 -0.97 -1.02 -13.77
CA ILE A 34 -0.15 0.11 -14.21
C ILE A 34 1.29 -0.34 -14.50
N VAL A 35 1.91 -1.09 -13.58
CA VAL A 35 3.33 -1.50 -13.68
C VAL A 35 3.52 -2.83 -14.43
N ARG A 36 2.44 -3.56 -14.74
CA ARG A 36 2.41 -4.87 -15.41
C ARG A 36 3.17 -5.99 -14.68
N GLN A 37 3.37 -5.82 -13.37
CA GLN A 37 4.01 -6.80 -12.49
C GLN A 37 3.41 -6.70 -11.08
N PRO A 38 3.44 -7.77 -10.28
CA PRO A 38 2.93 -7.72 -8.91
C PRO A 38 3.62 -6.62 -8.10
N LEU A 39 2.85 -5.81 -7.37
CA LEU A 39 3.40 -4.69 -6.62
C LEU A 39 4.27 -5.16 -5.44
N PHE A 40 3.81 -6.20 -4.74
CA PHE A 40 4.49 -6.73 -3.55
C PHE A 40 4.74 -8.25 -3.69
N PRO A 41 5.73 -8.67 -4.50
CA PRO A 41 5.99 -10.09 -4.76
C PRO A 41 6.77 -10.76 -3.61
N GLY A 42 6.21 -10.82 -2.41
CA GLY A 42 6.87 -11.42 -1.24
C GLY A 42 6.87 -12.95 -1.26
N THR A 43 7.97 -13.52 -0.76
CA THR A 43 8.23 -14.97 -0.66
C THR A 43 7.99 -15.53 0.74
N SER A 44 7.99 -14.67 1.76
CA SER A 44 7.69 -14.97 3.17
C SER A 44 6.87 -13.84 3.80
N GLN A 45 6.39 -13.99 5.03
CA GLN A 45 5.66 -12.92 5.72
C GLN A 45 6.54 -11.67 5.94
N SER A 46 7.77 -11.87 6.40
CA SER A 46 8.73 -10.80 6.63
C SER A 46 9.16 -10.12 5.33
N ASP A 47 9.38 -10.89 4.26
CA ASP A 47 9.69 -10.35 2.94
C ASP A 47 8.51 -9.55 2.35
N GLN A 48 7.27 -10.04 2.51
CA GLN A 48 6.06 -9.32 2.11
C GLN A 48 5.96 -7.96 2.81
N LEU A 49 6.15 -7.92 4.13
CA LEU A 49 6.14 -6.68 4.91
C LEU A 49 7.25 -5.73 4.51
N THR A 50 8.45 -6.26 4.26
CA THR A 50 9.60 -5.45 3.82
C THR A 50 9.28 -4.74 2.49
N LYS A 51 8.73 -5.47 1.51
CA LYS A 51 8.34 -4.93 0.21
C LYS A 51 7.20 -3.91 0.32
N ILE A 52 6.25 -4.14 1.22
CA ILE A 52 5.19 -3.16 1.49
C ILE A 52 5.82 -1.86 2.00
N PHE A 53 6.65 -1.93 3.04
CA PHE A 53 7.24 -0.75 3.67
C PHE A 53 8.29 -0.04 2.80
N ASP A 54 8.90 -0.73 1.83
CA ASP A 54 9.78 -0.11 0.83
C ASP A 54 9.04 0.92 -0.03
N ILE A 55 7.73 0.76 -0.24
CA ILE A 55 6.90 1.65 -1.05
C ILE A 55 6.08 2.58 -0.17
N THR A 56 5.35 2.03 0.81
CA THR A 56 4.41 2.81 1.64
C THR A 56 5.07 3.58 2.76
N GLY A 57 6.35 3.31 3.04
CA GLY A 57 7.04 3.70 4.26
C GLY A 57 6.72 2.79 5.43
N THR A 58 7.38 3.01 6.56
CA THR A 58 7.12 2.30 7.82
C THR A 58 6.17 3.13 8.69
N PRO A 59 5.13 2.54 9.31
CA PRO A 59 4.25 3.29 10.20
C PRO A 59 5.02 3.77 11.42
N ASP A 60 4.83 5.04 11.78
CA ASP A 60 5.38 5.60 13.02
C ASP A 60 4.53 5.22 14.24
N SER A 61 5.03 5.50 15.46
CA SER A 61 4.31 5.18 16.69
C SER A 61 2.90 5.78 16.71
N LYS A 62 2.72 6.99 16.19
CA LYS A 62 1.43 7.68 16.13
C LYS A 62 0.45 6.92 15.22
N THR A 63 0.90 6.49 14.04
CA THR A 63 0.09 5.70 13.10
C THR A 63 -0.32 4.37 13.74
N LEU A 64 0.60 3.70 14.46
CA LEU A 64 0.31 2.45 15.17
C LEU A 64 -0.71 2.64 16.30
N ASP A 65 -0.66 3.79 16.99
CA ASP A 65 -1.65 4.19 17.99
C ASP A 65 -3.03 4.38 17.37
N GLU A 66 -3.12 5.13 16.27
CA GLU A 66 -4.38 5.37 15.54
C GLU A 66 -5.00 4.08 14.98
N MET A 67 -4.17 3.10 14.61
CA MET A 67 -4.60 1.78 14.16
C MET A 67 -5.07 0.86 15.32
N ASN A 68 -4.92 1.29 16.59
CA ASN A 68 -5.20 0.48 17.78
C ASN A 68 -4.45 -0.87 17.78
N MET A 69 -3.19 -0.87 17.33
CA MET A 69 -2.41 -2.11 17.25
C MET A 69 -1.97 -2.62 18.64
N PRO A 70 -1.95 -3.95 18.86
CA PRO A 70 -1.56 -4.52 20.16
C PRO A 70 -0.10 -4.25 20.48
N LEU A 71 0.24 -4.23 21.78
CA LEU A 71 1.57 -3.84 22.27
C LEU A 71 2.72 -4.63 21.64
N GLY A 72 2.54 -5.95 21.43
CA GLY A 72 3.56 -6.80 20.81
C GLY A 72 3.90 -6.40 19.37
N VAL A 73 2.91 -5.89 18.62
CA VAL A 73 3.13 -5.36 17.27
C VAL A 73 3.92 -4.06 17.31
N ARG A 74 3.62 -3.17 18.26
CA ARG A 74 4.34 -1.90 18.43
C ARG A 74 5.82 -2.13 18.72
N GLN A 75 6.12 -3.04 19.64
CA GLN A 75 7.50 -3.43 19.97
C GLN A 75 8.24 -3.99 18.76
N TYR A 76 7.57 -4.76 17.90
CA TYR A 76 8.18 -5.22 16.65
C TYR A 76 8.61 -4.04 15.76
N PHE A 77 7.75 -3.03 15.58
CA PHE A 77 8.07 -1.86 14.76
C PHE A 77 9.17 -0.97 15.35
N GLU A 78 9.29 -0.89 16.68
CA GLU A 78 10.41 -0.19 17.35
C GLU A 78 11.78 -0.80 17.00
N THR A 79 11.83 -2.10 16.67
CA THR A 79 13.08 -2.76 16.24
C THR A 79 13.41 -2.55 14.76
N LEU A 80 12.46 -2.06 13.96
CA LEU A 80 12.65 -1.87 12.53
C LEU A 80 13.25 -0.49 12.23
N SER A 81 14.09 -0.42 11.20
CA SER A 81 14.52 0.86 10.66
C SER A 81 13.36 1.51 9.91
N LEU A 82 13.01 2.74 10.30
CA LEU A 82 11.96 3.52 9.63
C LEU A 82 12.35 3.82 8.18
N LYS A 83 11.45 3.50 7.25
CA LYS A 83 11.57 3.83 5.83
C LYS A 83 10.63 4.97 5.46
N PRO A 84 11.07 5.95 4.65
CA PRO A 84 10.18 6.98 4.13
C PRO A 84 9.23 6.41 3.07
N LYS A 85 8.03 6.98 2.99
CA LYS A 85 7.08 6.69 1.91
C LYS A 85 7.64 7.18 0.57
N GLN A 86 7.52 6.36 -0.46
CA GLN A 86 7.94 6.73 -1.82
C GLN A 86 6.93 7.68 -2.47
N ASP A 87 7.41 8.45 -3.43
CA ASP A 87 6.60 9.37 -4.22
C ASP A 87 5.79 8.59 -5.27
N TYR A 88 4.48 8.46 -5.06
CA TYR A 88 3.61 7.68 -5.93
C TYR A 88 3.44 8.31 -7.32
N GLU A 89 3.58 9.63 -7.44
CA GLU A 89 3.52 10.30 -8.75
C GLU A 89 4.72 9.87 -9.61
N LYS A 90 5.89 9.72 -9.00
CA LYS A 90 7.08 9.21 -9.71
C LYS A 90 6.98 7.72 -10.04
N LEU A 91 6.37 6.93 -9.17
CA LEU A 91 6.25 5.48 -9.36
C LEU A 91 5.18 5.11 -10.39
N PHE A 92 3.99 5.71 -10.26
CA PHE A 92 2.78 5.31 -10.97
C PHE A 92 2.23 6.38 -11.91
N GLY A 93 2.71 7.63 -11.83
CA GLY A 93 2.28 8.70 -12.72
C GLY A 93 2.67 8.46 -14.18
N TYR A 94 2.08 9.25 -15.06
CA TYR A 94 2.29 9.13 -16.50
C TYR A 94 3.76 9.27 -16.91
N LYS A 95 4.21 8.33 -17.74
CA LYS A 95 5.52 8.35 -18.37
C LYS A 95 5.35 8.61 -19.86
N TYR A 96 6.16 9.51 -20.40
CA TYR A 96 6.11 9.93 -21.80
C TYR A 96 7.42 9.57 -22.50
N ASN A 97 7.32 9.26 -23.79
CA ASN A 97 8.49 9.26 -24.67
C ASN A 97 8.76 10.69 -25.13
N GLN A 98 9.99 10.97 -25.54
CA GLN A 98 10.47 12.32 -25.83
C GLN A 98 9.65 13.08 -26.89
N ASP A 99 8.85 12.37 -27.71
CA ASP A 99 8.14 12.93 -28.86
C ASP A 99 6.62 12.64 -28.87
N SER A 100 6.03 12.18 -27.76
CA SER A 100 4.60 11.81 -27.71
C SER A 100 3.82 12.56 -26.64
N GLU A 101 2.73 13.20 -27.03
CA GLU A 101 1.74 13.81 -26.11
C GLU A 101 0.88 12.76 -25.39
N THR A 102 0.89 11.50 -25.85
CA THR A 102 0.18 10.40 -25.20
C THR A 102 1.11 9.64 -24.25
N PRO A 103 0.70 9.38 -22.99
CA PRO A 103 1.52 8.64 -22.06
C PRO A 103 1.65 7.17 -22.48
N VAL A 104 2.85 6.61 -22.35
CA VAL A 104 3.13 5.21 -22.70
C VAL A 104 2.82 4.24 -21.57
N SER A 105 2.82 4.73 -20.33
CA SER A 105 2.45 3.98 -19.13
C SER A 105 2.14 4.94 -17.99
N GLY A 106 1.64 4.41 -16.87
CA GLY A 106 1.27 5.20 -15.71
C GLY A 106 -0.21 5.57 -15.70
N VAL A 107 -0.58 6.41 -14.73
CA VAL A 107 -1.93 6.90 -14.54
C VAL A 107 -1.91 8.42 -14.33
N SER A 108 -3.06 9.07 -14.51
CA SER A 108 -3.23 10.49 -14.19
C SER A 108 -2.98 10.76 -12.70
N SER A 109 -2.72 12.01 -12.35
CA SER A 109 -2.57 12.44 -10.95
C SER A 109 -3.77 12.06 -10.07
N GLN A 110 -4.99 12.05 -10.62
CA GLN A 110 -6.18 11.56 -9.91
C GLN A 110 -6.11 10.05 -9.62
N GLY A 111 -5.59 9.26 -10.56
CA GLY A 111 -5.36 7.84 -10.31
C GLY A 111 -4.24 7.58 -9.30
N VAL A 112 -3.22 8.45 -9.25
CA VAL A 112 -2.17 8.40 -8.22
C VAL A 112 -2.75 8.72 -6.84
N ILE A 113 -3.57 9.77 -6.72
CA ILE A 113 -4.27 10.11 -5.48
C ILE A 113 -5.18 8.96 -5.03
N LEU A 114 -5.89 8.33 -5.96
CA LEU A 114 -6.72 7.16 -5.68
C LEU A 114 -5.86 6.00 -5.14
N LEU A 115 -4.75 5.66 -5.81
CA LEU A 115 -3.80 4.64 -5.34
C LEU A 115 -3.29 4.93 -3.94
N ASP A 116 -2.97 6.18 -3.64
CA ASP A 116 -2.48 6.60 -2.33
C ASP A 116 -3.49 6.31 -1.21
N ARG A 117 -4.77 6.57 -1.48
CA ARG A 117 -5.87 6.29 -0.56
C ARG A 117 -6.11 4.79 -0.39
N LEU A 118 -6.03 4.00 -1.47
CA LEU A 118 -6.23 2.54 -1.44
C LEU A 118 -5.09 1.83 -0.67
N LEU A 119 -3.84 2.26 -0.89
CA LEU A 119 -2.63 1.69 -0.29
C LEU A 119 -2.22 2.39 1.00
N SER A 120 -3.18 2.94 1.75
CA SER A 120 -2.91 3.54 3.05
C SER A 120 -2.61 2.46 4.10
N LEU A 121 -1.51 2.60 4.84
CA LEU A 121 -1.16 1.69 5.94
C LEU A 121 -2.16 1.76 7.09
N ASN A 122 -2.62 2.97 7.42
CA ASN A 122 -3.68 3.14 8.38
C ASN A 122 -5.01 2.72 7.74
N HIS A 123 -5.44 1.49 8.03
CA HIS A 123 -6.69 0.94 7.50
C HIS A 123 -7.92 1.77 7.89
N CYS A 124 -7.89 2.53 9.00
CA CYS A 124 -9.00 3.42 9.36
C CYS A 124 -9.20 4.53 8.32
N MET A 125 -8.11 4.98 7.70
CA MET A 125 -8.10 6.03 6.68
C MET A 125 -8.37 5.53 5.25
N ARG A 126 -8.41 4.21 5.01
CA ARG A 126 -8.81 3.68 3.70
C ARG A 126 -10.28 3.99 3.43
N PRO A 127 -10.66 4.43 2.23
CA PRO A 127 -12.05 4.70 1.89
C PRO A 127 -12.86 3.40 1.88
N THR A 128 -14.18 3.52 2.05
CA THR A 128 -15.10 2.41 1.78
C THR A 128 -15.35 2.27 0.28
N ALA A 129 -15.87 1.13 -0.15
CA ALA A 129 -16.26 0.94 -1.55
C ALA A 129 -17.34 1.94 -2.00
N GLU A 130 -18.25 2.31 -1.10
CA GLU A 130 -19.31 3.30 -1.37
C GLU A 130 -18.74 4.70 -1.60
N GLU A 131 -17.78 5.12 -0.77
CA GLU A 131 -17.08 6.42 -0.90
C GLU A 131 -16.20 6.54 -2.16
N LEU A 132 -15.84 5.41 -2.77
CA LEU A 132 -15.07 5.40 -4.02
C LEU A 132 -15.95 5.53 -5.26
N LEU A 133 -17.25 5.28 -5.13
CA LEU A 133 -18.21 5.28 -6.24
C LEU A 133 -19.08 6.54 -6.31
N SER A 134 -18.98 7.41 -5.31
CA SER A 134 -19.65 8.71 -5.22
C SER A 134 -18.82 9.82 -5.87
#